data_AF-A0A9X8YRS1-F1
#
_entry.id   AF-A0A9X8YRS1-F1
#
_cell.length_a   1.000
_cell.length_b   1.000
_cell.length_c   1.000
_cell.angle_alpha   90.00
_cell.angle_beta   90.00
_cell.angle_gamma   90.00
#
_symmetry.space_group_name_H-M   'P 1'
#
loop_
_entity.id
_entity.type
_entity.pdbx_description
1 polymer ?
#
loop_
_entity_poly.entity_id
_entity_poly.type
_entity_poly.pdbx_seq_one_letter_code
_entity_poly.pdbx_strand_id
1 'polypeptide(L)'
;MKMKLPPFIELYRALIATPSISATDAGLDQSNEALINLLAGWFADLGFRVDVQPVPESRHKFNLLASIGEGSGGLLLAGHTDT
;
A
#
# COMPACT_ATOMS: atom_id res chain seq x y z
N MET A 1 14.31 17.10 -9.94
CA MET A 1 14.88 15.80 -10.39
C MET A 1 13.69 14.89 -10.67
N LYS A 2 13.52 14.35 -11.90
CA LYS A 2 12.43 13.37 -12.16
C LYS A 2 12.79 12.10 -11.41
N MET A 3 12.15 11.83 -10.27
CA MET A 3 12.34 10.56 -9.58
C MET A 3 11.72 9.46 -10.43
N LYS A 4 12.55 8.48 -10.79
CA LYS A 4 12.12 7.30 -11.54
C LYS A 4 11.94 6.17 -10.55
N LEU A 5 10.72 5.64 -10.47
CA LEU A 5 10.51 4.34 -9.85
C LEU A 5 11.40 3.27 -10.54
N PRO A 6 11.76 2.19 -9.82
CA PRO A 6 12.34 1.00 -10.41
C PRO A 6 11.52 0.46 -11.60
N PRO A 7 12.15 -0.32 -12.50
CA PRO A 7 11.42 -1.03 -13.56
C PRO A 7 10.25 -1.86 -13.01
N PHE A 8 9.19 -2.00 -13.81
CA PHE A 8 7.96 -2.73 -13.41
C PHE A 8 8.24 -4.12 -12.81
N ILE A 9 9.15 -4.88 -13.41
CA ILE A 9 9.49 -6.23 -12.90
C ILE A 9 10.13 -6.19 -11.51
N GLU A 10 10.89 -5.14 -11.19
CA GLU A 10 11.46 -4.97 -9.84
C GLU A 10 10.40 -4.58 -8.82
N LEU A 11 9.51 -3.65 -9.19
CA LEU A 11 8.35 -3.28 -8.37
C LEU A 11 7.48 -4.50 -8.07
N TYR A 12 7.14 -5.27 -9.10
CA TYR A 12 6.29 -6.45 -8.98
C TYR A 12 6.94 -7.55 -8.12
N ARG A 13 8.26 -7.76 -8.25
CA ARG A 13 9.01 -8.67 -7.37
C ARG A 13 8.97 -8.21 -5.92
N ALA A 14 9.14 -6.91 -5.65
CA ALA A 14 9.10 -6.38 -4.30
C ALA A 14 7.72 -6.57 -3.65
N LEU A 15 6.64 -6.38 -4.42
CA LEU A 15 5.26 -6.65 -3.95
C LEU A 15 5.08 -8.12 -3.57
N ILE A 16 5.48 -9.06 -4.43
CA ILE A 16 5.34 -10.50 -4.16
C ILE A 16 6.22 -10.96 -2.99
N ALA A 17 7.43 -10.40 -2.87
CA ALA A 17 8.38 -10.77 -1.83
C ALA A 17 8.01 -10.25 -0.44
N THR A 18 7.06 -9.31 -0.35
CA THR A 18 6.62 -8.72 0.92
C THR A 18 5.36 -9.43 1.40
N PRO A 19 5.44 -10.31 2.42
CA PRO A 19 4.27 -11.06 2.88
C PRO A 19 3.25 -10.14 3.57
N SER A 20 1.97 -10.41 3.33
CA SER A 20 0.84 -9.64 3.87
C SER A 20 -0.38 -10.54 4.13
N ILE A 21 -0.14 -11.79 4.55
CA ILE A 21 -1.18 -12.83 4.64
C ILE A 21 -2.32 -12.43 5.58
N SER A 22 -3.56 -12.52 5.11
CA SER A 22 -4.76 -12.39 5.93
C SER A 22 -5.36 -13.76 6.23
N ALA A 23 -5.42 -14.13 7.51
CA ALA A 23 -5.93 -15.43 7.93
C ALA A 23 -6.84 -15.33 9.16
N THR A 24 -7.79 -16.26 9.28
CA THR A 24 -8.61 -16.41 10.49
C THR A 24 -7.79 -16.95 11.66
N ASP A 25 -6.85 -17.86 11.38
CA ASP A 25 -5.89 -18.37 12.34
C ASP A 25 -4.89 -17.27 12.73
N ALA A 26 -4.81 -16.99 14.02
CA ALA A 26 -3.96 -15.96 14.60
C ALA A 26 -2.46 -16.16 14.34
N GLY A 27 -2.01 -17.42 14.26
CA GLY A 27 -0.61 -17.76 14.03
C GLY A 27 -0.19 -17.67 12.56
N LEU A 28 -1.15 -17.60 11.64
CA LEU A 28 -0.92 -17.46 10.21
C LEU A 28 -1.18 -16.04 9.70
N ASP A 29 -1.95 -15.24 10.45
CA ASP A 29 -2.28 -13.87 10.10
C ASP A 29 -1.07 -12.94 10.28
N GLN A 30 -0.75 -12.17 9.24
CA GLN A 30 0.43 -11.31 9.16
C GLN A 30 0.03 -9.88 8.84
N SER A 31 0.64 -8.92 9.52
CA SER A 31 0.44 -7.50 9.20
C SER A 31 0.80 -7.19 7.74
N ASN A 32 0.04 -6.30 7.10
CA ASN A 32 0.36 -5.74 5.79
C ASN A 32 1.19 -4.44 5.88
N GLU A 33 1.62 -4.03 7.08
CA GLU A 33 2.30 -2.75 7.33
C GLU A 33 3.55 -2.56 6.44
N ALA A 34 4.36 -3.60 6.29
CA ALA A 34 5.57 -3.54 5.46
C ALA A 34 5.24 -3.22 4.00
N LEU A 35 4.19 -3.84 3.46
CA LEU A 35 3.72 -3.61 2.10
C LEU A 35 3.08 -2.23 1.94
N ILE A 36 2.30 -1.80 2.94
CA ILE A 36 1.68 -0.46 2.99
C ILE A 36 2.75 0.64 2.98
N ASN A 37 3.80 0.49 3.79
CA ASN A 37 4.92 1.45 3.83
C ASN A 37 5.71 1.49 2.52
N LEU A 38 5.91 0.34 1.87
CA LEU A 38 6.56 0.28 0.55
C LEU A 38 5.76 1.06 -0.50
N LEU A 39 4.45 0.82 -0.58
CA LEU A 39 3.54 1.52 -1.49
C LEU A 39 3.48 3.02 -1.16
N ALA A 40 3.38 3.37 0.12
CA ALA A 40 3.37 4.76 0.60
C ALA A 40 4.61 5.52 0.11
N GLY A 41 5.79 4.91 0.20
CA GLY A 41 7.04 5.48 -0.32
C GLY A 41 6.96 5.73 -1.82
N TRP A 42 6.54 4.75 -2.61
CA TRP A 42 6.42 4.92 -4.07
C TRP A 42 5.41 6.00 -4.46
N PHE A 43 4.26 6.07 -3.80
CA PHE A 43 3.26 7.09 -4.08
C PHE A 43 3.74 8.49 -3.67
N ALA A 44 4.40 8.63 -2.52
CA ALA A 44 5.03 9.88 -2.11
C ALA A 44 6.09 10.33 -3.12
N ASP A 45 6.91 9.40 -3.62
CA ASP A 45 7.92 9.68 -4.65
C ASP A 45 7.29 10.14 -5.98
N LEU A 46 6.09 9.64 -6.30
CA LEU A 46 5.29 10.08 -7.45
C LEU A 46 4.57 11.42 -7.22
N GLY A 47 4.66 12.01 -6.02
CA GLY A 47 4.04 13.29 -5.68
C GLY A 47 2.59 13.18 -5.21
N PHE A 48 2.14 11.99 -4.78
CA PHE A 48 0.83 11.83 -4.14
C PHE A 48 0.90 12.28 -2.68
N ARG A 49 -0.19 12.84 -2.18
CA ARG A 49 -0.44 12.92 -0.73
C ARG A 49 -0.88 11.55 -0.25
N VAL A 50 -0.18 11.03 0.75
CA VAL A 50 -0.38 9.68 1.28
C VAL A 50 -0.91 9.75 2.70
N ASP A 51 -1.95 8.97 2.99
CA ASP A 51 -2.53 8.77 4.31
C ASP A 51 -2.62 7.27 4.62
N VAL A 52 -1.98 6.85 5.73
CA VAL A 52 -1.95 5.46 6.19
C VAL A 52 -2.84 5.35 7.41
N GLN A 53 -3.85 4.49 7.34
CA GLN A 53 -4.90 4.42 8.34
C GLN A 53 -4.92 3.03 8.99
N PRO A 54 -4.77 2.92 10.33
CA PRO A 54 -4.92 1.63 10.99
C PRO A 54 -6.36 1.13 10.86
N VAL A 55 -6.53 -0.17 10.62
CA VAL A 55 -7.84 -0.82 10.60
C VAL A 55 -8.22 -1.17 12.03
N PRO A 56 -9.32 -0.61 12.58
CA PRO A 56 -9.76 -0.92 13.94
C PRO A 56 -10.03 -2.41 14.12
N GLU A 57 -9.77 -2.92 15.33
CA GLU A 57 -10.05 -4.32 15.72
C GLU A 57 -9.37 -5.38 14.81
N SER A 58 -8.35 -4.98 14.06
CA SER A 58 -7.53 -5.86 13.25
C SER A 58 -6.26 -6.32 13.97
N ARG A 59 -5.61 -7.37 13.45
CA ARG A 59 -4.26 -7.77 13.90
C ARG A 59 -3.19 -6.95 13.18
N HIS A 60 -3.16 -5.65 13.47
CA HIS A 60 -2.15 -4.72 12.93
C HIS A 60 -2.22 -4.57 11.40
N LYS A 61 -3.42 -4.37 10.85
CA LYS A 61 -3.65 -4.13 9.41
C LYS A 61 -3.89 -2.66 9.13
N PHE A 62 -3.55 -2.23 7.92
CA PHE A 62 -3.61 -0.83 7.52
C PHE A 62 -4.27 -0.66 6.14
N ASN A 63 -4.99 0.43 5.98
CA ASN A 63 -5.43 0.96 4.69
C ASN A 63 -4.46 2.04 4.22
N LEU A 64 -4.36 2.22 2.90
CA LEU A 64 -3.56 3.28 2.27
C LEU A 64 -4.46 4.10 1.34
N LEU A 65 -4.47 5.42 1.55
CA LEU A 65 -5.06 6.37 0.62
C LEU A 65 -3.95 7.22 0.01
N ALA A 66 -3.78 7.13 -1.31
CA ALA A 66 -2.88 7.98 -2.07
C ALA A 66 -3.70 8.84 -3.03
N SER A 67 -3.58 10.16 -2.92
CA SER A 67 -4.31 11.13 -3.74
C SER A 67 -3.37 12.10 -4.45
N ILE A 68 -3.63 12.38 -5.73
CA ILE A 68 -2.95 13.43 -6.50
C ILE A 68 -3.99 14.31 -7.22
N GLY A 69 -3.80 15.63 -7.14
CA GLY A 69 -4.79 16.61 -7.61
C GLY A 69 -5.86 16.96 -6.57
N GLU A 70 -6.60 18.03 -6.84
CA GLU A 70 -7.65 18.58 -5.96
C GLU A 70 -8.84 19.06 -6.83
N GLY A 71 -10.06 19.04 -6.28
CA GLY A 71 -11.27 19.51 -6.96
C GLY A 71 -12.50 18.65 -6.70
N SER A 72 -13.60 18.96 -7.40
CA SER A 72 -14.84 18.18 -7.33
C SER A 72 -14.81 16.98 -8.29
N GLY A 73 -15.14 15.79 -7.78
CA GLY A 73 -15.10 14.54 -8.55
C GLY A 73 -13.69 13.91 -8.60
N GLY A 74 -13.57 12.78 -9.29
CA GLY A 74 -12.28 12.08 -9.43
C GLY A 74 -12.42 10.63 -9.89
N LEU A 75 -11.26 9.98 -10.04
CA LEU A 75 -11.15 8.54 -10.29
C LEU A 75 -10.56 7.88 -9.05
N LEU A 76 -11.26 6.88 -8.50
CA LEU A 76 -10.74 6.03 -7.44
C LEU A 76 -10.36 4.67 -8.02
N LEU A 77 -9.08 4.32 -7.90
CA LEU A 77 -8.57 2.98 -8.18
C LEU A 77 -8.40 2.27 -6.84
N ALA A 78 -9.01 1.09 -6.69
CA ALA A 78 -9.02 0.34 -5.44
C ALA A 78 -8.59 -1.12 -5.65
N GLY A 79 -7.99 -1.69 -4.62
CA GLY A 79 -7.55 -3.07 -4.54
C GLY A 79 -7.20 -3.42 -3.11
N HIS A 80 -6.87 -4.69 -2.85
CA HIS A 80 -6.42 -5.16 -1.55
C HIS A 80 -4.90 -5.39 -1.56
N THR A 81 -4.25 -5.16 -0.42
CA THR A 81 -2.79 -5.39 -0.25
C THR A 81 -2.48 -6.73 0.40
N ASP A 82 -3.40 -7.23 1.21
CA ASP A 82 -3.31 -8.51 1.86
C ASP A 82 -3.68 -9.66 0.91
N THR A 83 -3.17 -10.85 1.20
CA THR A 83 -3.36 -12.06 0.38
C THR A 83 -3.92 -13.21 1.20
#